data_AF-A0A0R2VGL2-F1
#
_entry.id   AF-A0A0R2VGL2-F1
#
_cell.length_a   1.000
_cell.length_b   1.000
_cell.length_c   1.000
_cell.angle_alpha   90.00
_cell.angle_beta   90.00
_cell.angle_gamma   90.00
#
_symmetry.space_group_name_H-M   'P 1'
#
loop_
_entity.id
_entity.type
_entity.pdbx_description
1 polymer ?
#
loop_
_entity_poly.entity_id
_entity_poly.type
_entity_poly.pdbx_seq_one_letter_code
_entity_poly.pdbx_strand_id
1 'polypeptide(L)'
;MHSKTYLFLLLFIFFAACSPPDYGTRLAFGKAELYYTEHITESEAIRLQQYLQGSGTVDQQPLSVQIDKQEGTYQFKMVMVEGAEADEENIQAARVTTGELSEFVFHGAPVDFHFCDERLRTRMIIPYAGSLPKDDIVTE
;
A
#
# COMPACT_ATOMS: atom_id res chain seq x y z
N MET A 1 -5.38 -31.54 56.33
CA MET A 1 -3.95 -31.73 55.96
C MET A 1 -3.88 -32.00 54.46
N HIS A 2 -3.19 -31.10 53.75
CA HIS A 2 -2.70 -31.11 52.36
C HIS A 2 -3.48 -31.90 51.28
N SER A 3 -4.18 -31.23 50.35
CA SER A 3 -3.62 -30.52 49.18
C SER A 3 -2.75 -31.42 48.31
N LYS A 4 -3.20 -31.67 47.07
CA LYS A 4 -2.43 -31.65 45.80
C LYS A 4 -3.19 -32.43 44.71
N THR A 5 -4.16 -31.77 44.07
CA THR A 5 -4.77 -32.33 42.84
C THR A 5 -4.97 -31.29 41.76
N TYR A 6 -4.07 -30.31 41.64
CA TYR A 6 -4.05 -29.40 40.51
C TYR A 6 -2.61 -28.97 40.24
N LEU A 7 -1.85 -29.70 39.43
CA LEU A 7 -0.56 -29.18 38.94
C LEU A 7 -0.15 -29.72 37.56
N PHE A 8 -1.09 -30.13 36.70
CA PHE A 8 -0.69 -30.59 35.36
C PHE A 8 -1.58 -30.09 34.22
N LEU A 9 -2.12 -28.87 34.35
CA LEU A 9 -2.96 -28.29 33.30
C LEU A 9 -2.74 -26.79 33.04
N LEU A 10 -1.50 -26.31 33.13
CA LEU A 10 -1.13 -24.95 32.72
C LEU A 10 0.28 -24.93 32.12
N LEU A 11 0.47 -25.63 31.00
CA LEU A 11 1.64 -25.42 30.13
C LEU A 11 1.23 -25.47 28.65
N PHE A 12 0.16 -24.75 28.33
CA PHE A 12 -0.18 -24.34 26.98
C PHE A 12 -0.57 -22.87 27.11
N ILE A 13 -0.27 -22.06 26.10
CA ILE A 13 -0.42 -20.59 26.05
C ILE A 13 0.86 -19.87 26.49
N PHE A 14 1.72 -19.57 25.51
CA PHE A 14 2.17 -18.21 25.17
C PHE A 14 3.27 -18.29 24.08
N PHE A 15 3.00 -18.98 22.96
CA PHE A 15 3.57 -18.51 21.70
C PHE A 15 2.64 -17.39 21.25
N ALA A 16 2.94 -16.16 21.66
CA ALA A 16 2.39 -14.99 21.00
C ALA A 16 2.85 -15.08 19.54
N ALA A 17 2.01 -15.68 18.70
CA ALA A 17 2.18 -15.67 17.27
C ALA A 17 2.02 -14.20 16.86
N CYS A 18 3.14 -13.50 16.76
CA CYS A 18 3.22 -12.33 15.91
C CYS A 18 3.07 -12.87 14.50
N SER A 19 1.83 -13.12 14.06
CA SER A 19 1.57 -13.49 12.68
C SER A 19 2.08 -12.33 11.81
N PRO A 20 2.86 -12.62 10.76
CA PRO A 20 3.24 -11.59 9.82
C PRO A 20 1.97 -10.92 9.26
N PRO A 21 2.03 -9.62 8.91
CA PRO A 21 0.87 -8.94 8.37
C PRO A 21 0.46 -9.64 7.07
N ASP A 22 -0.85 -9.83 6.89
CA ASP A 22 -1.37 -10.32 5.63
C ASP A 22 -1.43 -9.17 4.63
N TYR A 23 -0.53 -9.20 3.65
CA TYR A 23 -0.48 -8.20 2.60
C TYR A 23 -1.41 -8.54 1.43
N GLY A 24 -1.98 -9.76 1.39
CA GLY A 24 -2.71 -10.29 0.26
C GLY A 24 -1.82 -11.01 -0.77
N THR A 25 -2.29 -11.07 -2.01
CA THR A 25 -1.61 -11.80 -3.10
C THR A 25 -0.51 -10.95 -3.71
N ARG A 26 0.65 -11.55 -3.96
CA ARG A 26 1.86 -10.87 -4.45
C ARG A 26 2.03 -11.00 -5.96
N LEU A 27 2.28 -9.88 -6.63
CA LEU A 27 2.78 -9.77 -8.00
C LEU A 27 4.19 -9.14 -7.96
N ALA A 28 5.21 -9.88 -8.38
CA ALA A 28 6.58 -9.39 -8.45
C ALA A 28 6.96 -8.99 -9.88
N PHE A 29 7.64 -7.84 -10.05
CA PHE A 29 8.09 -7.35 -11.36
C PHE A 29 9.31 -6.44 -11.21
N GLY A 30 10.40 -6.78 -11.91
CA GLY A 30 11.66 -6.05 -11.77
C GLY A 30 12.16 -6.06 -10.33
N LYS A 31 12.42 -4.87 -9.78
CA LYS A 31 12.76 -4.67 -8.36
C LYS A 31 11.55 -4.34 -7.50
N ALA A 32 10.34 -4.33 -8.07
CA ALA A 32 9.12 -4.01 -7.37
C ALA A 32 8.31 -5.26 -7.00
N GLU A 33 7.53 -5.10 -5.94
CA GLU A 33 6.47 -6.01 -5.56
C GLU A 33 5.18 -5.25 -5.26
N LEU A 34 4.10 -5.73 -5.85
CA LEU A 34 2.74 -5.26 -5.62
C LEU A 34 1.98 -6.35 -4.89
N TYR A 35 1.39 -5.99 -3.76
CA TYR A 35 0.43 -6.83 -3.06
C TYR A 35 -0.98 -6.31 -3.32
N TYR A 36 -1.95 -7.21 -3.48
CA TYR A 36 -3.35 -6.85 -3.60
C TYR A 36 -4.22 -7.71 -2.69
N THR A 37 -5.16 -7.06 -1.99
CA THR A 37 -6.07 -7.71 -1.04
C THR A 37 -7.21 -8.44 -1.75
N GLU A 38 -8.05 -9.14 -1.00
CA GLU A 38 -9.27 -9.79 -1.52
C GLU A 38 -10.32 -8.79 -2.07
N HIS A 39 -10.19 -7.49 -1.75
CA HIS A 39 -11.07 -6.45 -2.27
C HIS A 39 -10.68 -5.94 -3.67
N ILE A 40 -9.58 -6.46 -4.21
CA ILE A 40 -9.03 -6.08 -5.51
C ILE A 40 -9.05 -7.29 -6.43
N THR A 41 -9.55 -7.10 -7.65
CA THR A 41 -9.48 -8.13 -8.67
C THR A 41 -8.06 -8.25 -9.22
N GLU A 42 -7.66 -9.46 -9.63
CA GLU A 42 -6.37 -9.68 -10.28
C GLU A 42 -6.18 -8.76 -11.50
N SER A 43 -7.25 -8.50 -12.27
CA SER A 43 -7.20 -7.58 -13.42
C SER A 43 -6.88 -6.14 -13.03
N GLU A 44 -7.39 -5.65 -11.90
CA GLU A 44 -7.05 -4.32 -11.39
C GLU A 44 -5.60 -4.26 -10.93
N ALA A 45 -5.12 -5.31 -10.26
CA ALA A 45 -3.73 -5.43 -9.84
C ALA A 45 -2.77 -5.47 -11.04
N ILE A 46 -3.11 -6.20 -12.11
CA ILE A 46 -2.32 -6.26 -13.35
C ILE A 46 -2.28 -4.89 -14.04
N ARG A 47 -3.39 -4.14 -14.09
CA ARG A 47 -3.37 -2.77 -14.65
C ARG A 47 -2.44 -1.85 -13.86
N LEU A 48 -2.48 -1.93 -12.53
CA LEU A 48 -1.57 -1.14 -11.69
C LEU A 48 -0.11 -1.53 -11.90
N GLN A 49 0.19 -2.82 -11.97
CA GLN A 49 1.53 -3.33 -12.30
C GLN A 49 2.03 -2.74 -13.63
N GLN A 50 1.21 -2.79 -14.67
CA GLN A 50 1.57 -2.26 -16.00
C GLN A 50 1.85 -0.76 -15.97
N TYR A 51 1.04 0.02 -15.24
CA TYR A 51 1.28 1.44 -15.04
C TYR A 51 2.61 1.71 -14.32
N LEU A 52 2.90 0.99 -13.23
CA LEU A 52 4.16 1.15 -12.47
C LEU A 52 5.39 0.76 -13.30
N GLN A 53 5.27 -0.23 -14.19
CA GLN A 53 6.34 -0.56 -15.14
C GLN A 53 6.53 0.53 -16.19
N GLY A 54 5.44 1.18 -16.63
CA GLY A 54 5.47 2.25 -17.63
C GLY A 54 5.98 3.60 -17.09
N SER A 55 5.85 3.87 -15.79
CA SER A 55 6.29 5.13 -15.17
C SER A 55 7.80 5.26 -14.99
N GLY A 56 8.57 4.17 -15.15
CA GLY A 56 10.01 4.15 -14.92
C GLY A 56 10.42 4.15 -13.43
N THR A 57 9.47 4.21 -12.51
CA THR A 57 9.70 4.20 -11.04
C THR A 57 10.36 2.90 -10.57
N VAL A 58 10.03 1.78 -11.20
CA VAL A 58 10.41 0.42 -10.78
C VAL A 58 11.88 0.08 -11.07
N ASP A 59 12.50 0.75 -12.04
CA ASP A 59 13.84 0.37 -12.51
C ASP A 59 14.96 0.93 -11.62
N GLN A 60 14.68 2.06 -10.95
CA GLN A 60 15.67 2.81 -10.18
C GLN A 60 15.94 2.18 -8.82
N GLN A 61 14.89 1.84 -8.06
CA GLN A 61 15.00 1.36 -6.68
C GLN A 61 13.96 0.26 -6.36
N PRO A 62 14.21 -0.59 -5.34
CA PRO A 62 13.20 -1.50 -4.85
C PRO A 62 11.94 -0.76 -4.40
N LEU A 63 10.78 -1.25 -4.82
CA LEU A 63 9.49 -0.64 -4.52
C LEU A 63 8.56 -1.71 -3.95
N SER A 64 7.99 -1.45 -2.77
CA SER A 64 6.96 -2.32 -2.18
C SER A 64 5.68 -1.51 -2.06
N VAL A 65 4.62 -1.97 -2.73
CA VAL A 65 3.31 -1.32 -2.72
C VAL A 65 2.20 -2.33 -2.41
N GLN A 66 1.11 -1.84 -1.82
CA GLN A 66 -0.13 -2.60 -1.67
C GLN A 66 -1.28 -1.79 -2.26
N ILE A 67 -2.20 -2.48 -2.93
CA ILE A 67 -3.49 -1.93 -3.31
C ILE A 67 -4.61 -2.65 -2.53
N ASP A 68 -5.50 -1.86 -1.94
CA ASP A 68 -6.72 -2.31 -1.26
C ASP A 68 -7.87 -1.40 -1.69
N LYS A 69 -9.10 -1.75 -1.31
CA LYS A 69 -10.28 -0.91 -1.54
C LYS A 69 -11.18 -0.91 -0.33
N GLN A 70 -11.49 0.27 0.17
CA GLN A 70 -12.37 0.45 1.33
C GLN A 70 -13.39 1.54 1.02
N GLU A 71 -14.67 1.25 1.28
CA GLU A 71 -15.79 2.18 1.07
C GLU A 71 -15.87 2.78 -0.35
N GLY A 72 -15.37 2.06 -1.35
CA GLY A 72 -15.35 2.49 -2.75
C GLY A 72 -14.11 3.27 -3.17
N THR A 73 -13.23 3.65 -2.23
CA THR A 73 -11.96 4.32 -2.50
C THR A 73 -10.81 3.32 -2.51
N TYR A 74 -9.97 3.40 -3.54
CA TYR A 74 -8.74 2.62 -3.59
C TYR A 74 -7.70 3.21 -2.64
N GLN A 75 -6.96 2.33 -1.96
CA GLN A 75 -5.88 2.72 -1.06
C GLN A 75 -4.56 2.26 -1.68
N PHE A 76 -3.85 3.18 -2.33
CA PHE A 76 -2.52 2.92 -2.85
C PHE A 76 -1.48 3.16 -1.75
N LYS A 77 -0.97 2.08 -1.17
CA LYS A 77 0.00 2.09 -0.07
C LYS A 77 1.40 1.90 -0.62
N MET A 78 2.31 2.79 -0.26
CA MET A 78 3.71 2.74 -0.68
C MET A 78 4.61 2.79 0.55
N VAL A 79 5.58 1.87 0.62
CA VAL A 79 6.65 1.93 1.62
C VAL A 79 7.52 3.14 1.31
N MET A 80 7.67 4.03 2.27
CA MET A 80 8.49 5.24 2.15
C MET A 80 9.47 5.32 3.32
N VAL A 81 10.62 5.95 3.07
CA VAL A 81 11.58 6.25 4.14
C VAL A 81 10.94 7.18 5.18
N GLU A 82 11.33 7.03 6.44
CA GLU A 82 10.79 7.86 7.52
C GLU A 82 11.07 9.34 7.29
N GLY A 83 10.03 10.18 7.42
CA GLY A 83 10.10 11.62 7.20
C GLY A 83 9.79 12.05 5.77
N ALA A 84 9.65 11.12 4.82
CA ALA A 84 9.25 11.45 3.45
C ALA A 84 7.88 12.14 3.37
N GLU A 85 6.99 11.82 4.30
CA GLU A 85 5.65 12.41 4.44
C GLU A 85 5.66 13.88 4.91
N ALA A 86 6.81 14.40 5.37
CA ALA A 86 6.97 15.80 5.76
C ALA A 86 7.60 16.66 4.66
N ASP A 87 8.04 16.04 3.56
CA ASP A 87 8.63 16.71 2.41
C ASP A 87 7.52 17.14 1.43
N GLU A 88 7.48 18.44 1.11
CA GLU A 88 6.43 18.99 0.26
C GLU A 88 6.51 18.44 -1.17
N GLU A 89 7.69 18.16 -1.71
CA GLU A 89 7.84 17.57 -3.06
C GLU A 89 7.21 16.17 -3.10
N ASN A 90 7.46 15.36 -2.08
CA ASN A 90 6.83 14.04 -1.95
C ASN A 90 5.30 14.13 -1.80
N ILE A 91 4.81 15.11 -1.03
CA ILE A 91 3.37 15.35 -0.90
C ILE A 91 2.75 15.71 -2.25
N GLN A 92 3.39 16.59 -3.02
CA GLN A 92 2.91 16.98 -4.35
C GLN A 92 2.97 15.81 -5.33
N ALA A 93 4.06 15.04 -5.35
CA ALA A 93 4.18 13.83 -6.16
C ALA A 93 3.10 12.80 -5.82
N ALA A 94 2.78 12.63 -4.53
CA ALA A 94 1.69 11.77 -4.08
C ALA A 94 0.32 12.29 -4.59
N ARG A 95 0.06 13.60 -4.56
CA ARG A 95 -1.16 14.19 -5.14
C ARG A 95 -1.28 13.90 -6.64
N VAL A 96 -0.21 14.11 -7.40
CA VAL A 96 -0.16 13.77 -8.83
C VAL A 96 -0.47 12.29 -9.04
N THR A 97 0.18 11.42 -8.26
CA THR A 97 -0.04 9.97 -8.31
C THR A 97 -1.50 9.58 -8.05
N THR A 98 -2.19 10.21 -7.08
CA THR A 98 -3.62 9.94 -6.85
C THR A 98 -4.48 10.25 -8.08
N GLY A 99 -4.20 11.36 -8.75
CA GLY A 99 -4.89 11.77 -9.99
C GLY A 99 -4.65 10.80 -11.13
N GLU A 100 -3.39 10.46 -11.38
CA GLU A 100 -2.97 9.56 -12.46
C GLU A 100 -3.52 8.15 -12.27
N LEU A 101 -3.44 7.59 -11.06
CA LEU A 101 -3.99 6.25 -10.78
C LEU A 101 -5.51 6.24 -10.97
N SER A 102 -6.21 7.27 -10.50
CA SER A 102 -7.64 7.42 -10.73
C SER A 102 -7.94 7.41 -12.23
N GLU A 103 -7.30 8.28 -13.02
CA GLU A 103 -7.61 8.44 -14.45
C GLU A 103 -7.21 7.21 -15.29
N PHE A 104 -5.97 6.74 -15.13
CA PHE A 104 -5.37 5.77 -16.06
C PHE A 104 -5.48 4.31 -15.61
N VAL A 105 -5.69 4.04 -14.32
CA VAL A 105 -5.71 2.66 -13.78
C VAL A 105 -7.09 2.24 -13.29
N PHE A 106 -7.81 3.16 -12.63
CA PHE A 106 -9.06 2.86 -11.92
C PHE A 106 -10.30 3.55 -12.53
N HIS A 107 -10.20 4.02 -13.78
CA HIS A 107 -11.32 4.52 -14.58
C HIS A 107 -12.12 5.66 -13.91
N GLY A 108 -11.42 6.59 -13.27
CA GLY A 108 -11.99 7.75 -12.58
C GLY A 108 -12.46 7.48 -11.15
N ALA A 109 -12.25 6.27 -10.62
CA ALA A 109 -12.55 5.98 -9.22
C ALA A 109 -11.51 6.63 -8.28
N PRO A 110 -11.92 7.09 -7.09
CA PRO A 110 -11.02 7.80 -6.16
C PRO A 110 -9.91 6.87 -5.65
N VAL A 111 -8.70 7.43 -5.54
CA VAL A 111 -7.50 6.74 -5.05
C VAL A 111 -6.80 7.59 -4.01
N ASP A 112 -6.68 7.09 -2.80
CA ASP A 112 -5.87 7.72 -1.76
C ASP A 112 -4.44 7.20 -1.81
N PHE A 113 -3.46 8.07 -1.59
CA PHE A 113 -2.05 7.69 -1.45
C PHE A 113 -1.72 7.57 0.04
N HIS A 114 -1.21 6.42 0.46
CA HIS A 114 -0.84 6.14 1.83
C HIS A 114 0.68 6.03 1.94
N PHE A 115 1.30 7.00 2.61
CA PHE A 115 2.69 6.90 3.05
C PHE A 115 2.76 5.84 4.14
N CYS A 116 3.56 4.79 3.94
CA CYS A 116 3.64 3.66 4.86
C CYS A 116 5.05 3.41 5.38
N ASP A 117 5.13 2.72 6.52
CA ASP A 117 6.38 2.13 6.99
C ASP A 117 6.80 0.88 6.20
N GLU A 118 7.94 0.29 6.55
CA GLU A 118 8.49 -0.94 5.93
C GLU A 118 7.56 -2.16 6.01
N ARG A 119 6.49 -2.11 6.83
CA ARG A 119 5.48 -3.15 6.99
C ARG A 119 4.14 -2.74 6.39
N LEU A 120 4.13 -1.79 5.46
CA LEU A 120 2.93 -1.26 4.79
C LEU A 120 1.86 -0.71 5.77
N ARG A 121 2.26 -0.30 6.98
CA ARG A 121 1.36 0.38 7.92
C ARG A 121 1.34 1.87 7.60
N THR A 122 0.15 2.41 7.37
CA THR A 122 -0.04 3.83 7.04
C THR A 122 0.43 4.74 8.17
N ARG A 123 1.22 5.75 7.81
CA ARG A 123 1.63 6.87 8.65
C ARG A 123 0.85 8.14 8.32
N MET A 124 0.61 8.39 7.03
CA MET A 124 -0.12 9.56 6.52
C MET A 124 -0.91 9.19 5.26
N ILE A 125 -2.02 9.90 5.03
CA ILE A 125 -2.87 9.75 3.85
C ILE A 125 -2.92 11.08 3.10
N ILE A 126 -2.72 11.02 1.78
CA ILE A 126 -3.07 12.08 0.85
C ILE A 126 -4.38 11.67 0.16
N PRO A 127 -5.50 12.33 0.49
CA PRO A 127 -6.78 11.96 -0.08
C PRO A 127 -6.88 12.39 -1.54
N TYR A 128 -7.62 11.61 -2.33
CA TYR A 128 -8.00 12.02 -3.68
C TYR A 128 -8.77 13.34 -3.67
N ALA A 129 -8.29 14.33 -4.42
CA ALA A 129 -8.91 15.65 -4.52
C ALA A 129 -9.58 15.91 -5.88
N GLY A 130 -9.67 14.90 -6.75
CA GLY A 130 -10.08 15.04 -8.15
C GLY A 130 -8.93 14.82 -9.13
N SER A 131 -9.24 14.65 -10.42
CA SER A 131 -8.23 14.62 -11.49
C SER A 131 -7.54 15.97 -11.57
N LEU A 132 -6.21 16.00 -11.55
CA LEU A 132 -5.47 17.26 -11.71
C LEU A 132 -5.84 17.94 -13.04
N PRO A 133 -5.98 19.27 -13.06
CA PRO A 133 -6.10 20.01 -14.31
C PRO A 133 -4.89 19.71 -15.21
N LYS A 134 -5.12 19.49 -16.51
CA LYS A 134 -4.07 19.19 -17.50
C LYS A 134 -2.92 20.21 -17.55
N ASP A 135 -3.14 21.41 -17.03
CA ASP A 135 -2.19 22.53 -17.08
C ASP A 135 -1.14 22.50 -15.96
N ASP A 136 -1.32 21.66 -14.93
CA ASP A 136 -0.39 21.53 -13.79
C ASP A 136 0.64 20.38 -13.95
N ILE A 137 0.57 19.64 -15.06
CA ILE A 137 1.60 18.65 -15.41
C ILE A 137 2.77 19.41 -16.03
N VAL A 138 3.78 19.73 -15.22
CA VAL A 138 5.06 20.24 -15.71
C VAL A 138 5.75 19.13 -16.48
N THR A 139 5.53 19.06 -17.78
CA THR A 139 6.42 18.35 -18.70
C THR A 139 7.68 19.20 -18.88
N GLU A 140 8.80 18.75 -18.31
CA GLU A 140 10.15 19.15 -18.77
C GLU A 140 10.49 18.54 -20.14
#